data_AF-A0A1V6QR98-F1
#
_entry.id   AF-A0A1V6QR98-F1
#
_cell.length_a   1.000
_cell.length_b   1.000
_cell.length_c   1.000
_cell.angle_alpha   90.00
_cell.angle_beta   90.00
_cell.angle_gamma   90.00
#
_symmetry.space_group_name_H-M   'P 1'
#
loop_
_entity.id
_entity.type
_entity.pdbx_description
1 polymer ?
#
loop_
_entity_poly.entity_id
_entity_poly.type
_entity_poly.pdbx_seq_one_letter_code
_entity_poly.pdbx_strand_id
1 'polypeptide(L)' 'AVALGVVRYFCSGCGSPMFTKTPKAPGKVFLKAALFDVVSPPAAEVFVNKQYQWVTIEQGEKQA' A
#
# COMPACT_ATOMS: atom_id res chain seq x y z
N ALA A 1 2.20 -15.74 18.94
CA ALA A 1 0.96 -14.95 18.90
C ALA A 1 0.57 -14.69 17.45
N VAL A 2 -0.59 -15.16 17.00
CA VAL A 2 -1.09 -14.84 15.65
C VAL A 2 -1.74 -13.47 15.73
N ALA A 3 -1.14 -12.47 15.09
CA ALA A 3 -1.72 -11.13 15.04
C ALA A 3 -3.06 -11.20 14.28
N LEU A 4 -4.19 -10.97 14.97
CA LEU A 4 -5.54 -11.03 14.42
C LEU A 4 -5.90 -9.85 13.49
N GLY A 5 -4.94 -8.98 13.17
CA GLY A 5 -5.16 -7.72 12.47
C GLY A 5 -4.07 -7.36 11.48
N VAL A 6 -4.19 -6.17 10.91
CA VAL A 6 -3.22 -5.61 9.98
C VAL A 6 -2.01 -5.10 10.76
N VAL A 7 -0.84 -5.70 10.55
CA VAL A 7 0.43 -5.28 11.17
C VAL A 7 1.26 -4.53 10.14
N ARG A 8 1.63 -3.29 10.45
CA ARG A 8 2.44 -2.42 9.59
C ARG A 8 3.86 -2.34 10.13
N TYR A 9 4.84 -2.53 9.25
CA TYR A 9 6.26 -2.50 9.59
C TYR A 9 6.90 -1.25 9.00
N PHE A 10 7.72 -0.57 9.81
CA PHE A 10 8.39 0.68 9.47
C PHE A 10 9.90 0.54 9.69
N CYS A 11 10.70 1.26 8.92
CA CYS A 11 12.15 1.31 9.12
C CYS A 11 12.46 2.00 10.45
N SER A 12 13.30 1.39 11.29
CA SER A 12 13.67 1.97 12.60
C SER A 12 14.56 3.20 12.49
N GLY A 13 15.27 3.38 11.37
CA GLY A 13 16.15 4.53 11.16
C GLY A 13 15.44 5.78 10.66
N CYS A 14 14.44 5.63 9.79
CA CYS A 14 13.77 6.77 9.14
C CYS A 14 12.24 6.80 9.29
N GLY A 15 11.62 5.75 9.82
CA GLY A 15 10.18 5.66 9.97
C GLY A 15 9.40 5.41 8.68
N SER A 16 10.06 5.22 7.53
CA SER A 16 9.36 4.94 6.26
C SER A 16 8.58 3.61 6.33
N PRO A 17 7.36 3.54 5.77
CA PRO A 17 6.57 2.32 5.78
C PRO A 17 7.15 1.30 4.80
N MET A 18 7.47 0.10 5.29
CA MET A 18 8.13 -0.94 4.49
C MET A 18 7.11 -1.90 3.88
N PHE A 19 6.39 -2.61 4.73
CA PHE A 19 5.42 -3.61 4.30
C PHE A 19 4.33 -3.83 5.34
N THR A 20 3.31 -4.59 4.97
CA THR A 20 2.18 -4.94 5.82
C THR A 20 1.89 -6.43 5.76
N LYS A 21 1.59 -7.02 6.92
CA LYS A 21 1.13 -8.41 7.06
C LYS A 21 -0.32 -8.43 7.51
N THR A 22 -1.06 -9.43 7.03
CA THR A 22 -2.45 -9.67 7.43
C THR A 22 -2.75 -11.16 7.36
N PRO A 23 -3.56 -11.70 8.28
CA PRO A 23 -4.04 -13.07 8.19
C PRO A 23 -4.80 -13.38 6.89
N LYS A 24 -5.35 -12.36 6.21
CA LYS A 24 -6.07 -12.52 4.94
C LYS A 24 -5.16 -12.88 3.74
N ALA A 25 -3.85 -12.79 3.89
CA ALA A 25 -2.88 -13.13 2.84
C ALA A 25 -1.69 -13.89 3.45
N PRO A 26 -1.90 -15.14 3.90
CA PRO A 26 -0.85 -15.94 4.55
C PRO A 26 0.31 -16.19 3.59
N GLY A 27 1.54 -16.14 4.10
CA GLY A 27 2.77 -16.30 3.31
C GLY A 27 3.11 -15.13 2.40
N LYS A 28 2.30 -14.05 2.40
CA LYS A 28 2.53 -12.86 1.58
C LYS A 28 2.67 -11.60 2.43
N VAL A 29 3.27 -10.57 1.82
CA VAL A 29 3.34 -9.22 2.37
C VAL A 29 2.87 -8.21 1.34
N PHE A 30 2.26 -7.13 1.81
CA PHE A 30 1.94 -5.97 0.97
C PHE A 30 3.09 -4.98 1.07
N LEU A 31 3.98 -5.01 0.09
CA LEU A 31 5.14 -4.11 -0.02
C LEU A 31 4.70 -2.72 -0.47
N LYS A 32 5.33 -1.66 0.07
CA LYS A 32 5.02 -0.29 -0.34
C LYS A 32 5.80 0.09 -1.59
N ALA A 33 5.07 0.31 -2.69
CA ALA A 33 5.63 0.63 -4.00
C ALA A 33 6.53 1.87 -3.99
N ALA A 34 6.20 2.89 -3.17
CA ALA A 34 6.94 4.14 -3.06
C ALA A 34 8.41 4.00 -2.56
N LEU A 35 8.87 2.80 -2.24
CA LEU A 35 10.26 2.52 -1.86
C LEU A 35 11.15 2.14 -3.05
N PHE A 36 10.59 1.99 -4.25
CA PHE A 36 11.28 1.50 -5.43
C PHE A 36 11.07 2.43 -6.61
N ASP A 37 12.11 2.61 -7.41
CA ASP A 37 12.07 3.46 -8.61
C ASP A 37 11.25 2.81 -9.74
N VAL A 38 11.22 1.47 -9.79
CA VAL A 38 10.51 0.70 -10.81
C VAL A 38 9.49 -0.21 -10.14
N VAL A 39 8.22 -0.01 -10.48
CA VAL A 39 7.09 -0.79 -9.95
C VAL A 39 6.09 -1.12 -11.06
N SER A 40 5.33 -2.19 -10.87
CA SER A 40 4.23 -2.51 -11.78
C SER A 40 3.14 -1.44 -11.72
N PRO A 41 2.46 -1.15 -12.85
CA PRO A 41 1.33 -0.23 -12.85
C PRO A 41 0.25 -0.65 -11.84
N PRO A 42 -0.44 0.32 -11.22
CA PRO A 42 -1.53 0.02 -10.29
C PRO A 42 -2.66 -0.73 -11.01
N ALA A 43 -3.02 -1.91 -10.50
CA ALA A 43 -4.08 -2.72 -11.09
C ALA A 43 -5.49 -2.30 -10.63
N ALA A 44 -5.61 -1.64 -9.48
CA ALA A 44 -6.88 -1.19 -8.91
C ALA A 44 -6.66 -0.06 -7.91
N GLU A 45 -7.67 0.80 -7.78
CA GLU A 45 -7.79 1.77 -6.70
C GLU A 45 -8.80 1.24 -5.66
N VAL A 46 -8.42 1.29 -4.39
CA VAL A 46 -9.25 0.83 -3.27
C VAL A 46 -9.48 1.96 -2.28
N PHE A 47 -10.65 1.96 -1.64
CA PHE A 47 -11.11 3.01 -0.71
C PHE A 47 -11.43 4.37 -1.34
N VAL A 48 -11.83 4.41 -2.62
CA VAL A 48 -12.24 5.64 -3.33
C VAL A 48 -13.30 6.43 -2.56
N ASN A 49 -14.27 5.75 -1.95
CA ASN A 49 -15.32 6.38 -1.12
C ASN A 49 -14.81 7.00 0.19
N LYS A 50 -13.52 6.86 0.50
CA LYS A 50 -12.83 7.44 1.66
C LYS A 50 -11.74 8.44 1.24
N GLN A 51 -11.72 8.87 -0.02
CA GLN A 51 -10.82 9.90 -0.50
C GLN A 51 -11.03 11.20 0.30
N TYR A 52 -9.93 11.78 0.76
CA TYR A 52 -9.97 13.07 1.45
C TYR A 52 -10.34 14.17 0.47
N GLN A 53 -11.22 15.08 0.88
CA GLN A 53 -11.73 16.16 0.01
C GLN A 53 -10.63 17.13 -0.48
N TRP A 54 -9.49 17.18 0.21
CA TRP A 54 -8.35 18.01 -0.16
C TRP A 54 -7.38 17.33 -1.14
N VAL A 55 -7.60 16.05 -1.46
CA VAL A 55 -6.79 15.30 -2.43
C VAL A 55 -7.64 15.06 -3.67
N THR A 56 -7.19 15.56 -4.82
CA THR A 56 -7.72 15.16 -6.13
C THR A 56 -6.73 14.18 -6.74
N ILE A 57 -7.09 12.90 -6.77
CA ILE A 57 -6.36 11.92 -7.57
C ILE A 57 -6.94 12.02 -8.98
N GLU A 58 -6.19 12.57 -9.92
CA GLU A 58 -6.55 12.49 -11.33
C GLU A 58 -6.62 11.00 -11.70
N GLN A 59 -7.74 10.56 -12.28
CA GLN A 59 -7.87 9.19 -12.76
C GLN A 59 -6.77 8.98 -13.78
N GLY A 60 -5.74 8.20 -13.42
CA GLY A 60 -4.59 7.98 -14.29
C GLY A 60 -5.05 7.53 -15.66
N GLU A 61 -4.63 8.26 -16.69
CA GLU A 61 -4.82 7.85 -18.09
C GLU A 61 -4.41 6.39 -18.22
N LYS A 62 -5.23 5.59 -18.91
CA LYS A 62 -4.78 4.29 -19.41
C LYS A 62 -3.61 4.56 -20.34
N GLN A 63 -2.37 4.44 -19.86
CA GLN A 63 -1.23 4.34 -20.75
C GLN A 63 -1.34 3.00 -21.49
N ALA A 64 -1.50 3.11 -22.81
CA ALA A 64 -1.63 2.03 -23.76
C ALA A 64 -0.39 1.14 -23.82
#